data_AF-A0A0X1RZP2-F1
#
_entry.id   AF-A0A0X1RZP2-F1
#
_cell.length_a   1.000
_cell.length_b   1.000
_cell.length_c   1.000
_cell.angle_alpha   90.00
_cell.angle_beta   90.00
_cell.angle_gamma   90.00
#
_symmetry.space_group_name_H-M   'P 1'
#
loop_
_entity.id
_entity.type
_entity.pdbx_description
1 polymer ?
#
loop_
_entity_poly.entity_id
_entity_poly.type
_entity_poly.pdbx_seq_one_letter_code
_entity_poly.pdbx_strand_id
1 'polypeptide(L)'
;MNLNKLAAYFLPAFAMFSISALTMFGAFGTDKENLAIFSLSLIIVYPITFIIQGVSCAIHHYSVIPAIGISLIAFIIIFFVVIGGNNTIYGVYYFALFGAGYGITYMLRRMKK
;
A
#
# COMPACT_ATOMS: atom_id res chain seq x y z
N MET A 1 -21.64 3.23 1.40
CA MET A 1 -20.49 2.29 1.29
C MET A 1 -20.08 1.90 2.70
N ASN A 2 -19.84 0.61 3.00
CA ASN A 2 -19.49 0.16 4.36
C ASN A 2 -18.09 0.72 4.76
N LEU A 3 -17.95 1.25 5.98
CA LEU A 3 -16.70 1.82 6.50
C LEU A 3 -15.53 0.82 6.40
N ASN A 4 -15.78 -0.47 6.67
CA ASN A 4 -14.75 -1.50 6.61
C ASN A 4 -14.21 -1.71 5.19
N LYS A 5 -15.08 -1.56 4.18
CA LYS A 5 -14.70 -1.64 2.77
C LYS A 5 -13.85 -0.45 2.35
N LEU A 6 -14.23 0.75 2.80
CA LEU A 6 -13.45 1.97 2.61
C LEU A 6 -12.05 1.84 3.23
N ALA A 7 -11.98 1.41 4.48
CA ALA A 7 -10.72 1.23 5.19
C ALA A 7 -9.79 0.27 4.43
N ALA A 8 -10.30 -0.88 3.97
CA ALA A 8 -9.52 -1.83 3.17
C ALA A 8 -9.00 -1.19 1.87
N TYR A 9 -9.84 -0.48 1.13
CA TYR A 9 -9.44 0.14 -0.15
C TYR A 9 -8.44 1.27 0.02
N PHE A 10 -8.57 2.08 1.06
CA PHE A 10 -7.72 3.26 1.26
C PHE A 10 -6.48 2.98 2.09
N LEU A 11 -6.35 1.83 2.77
CA LEU A 11 -5.24 1.57 3.69
C LEU A 11 -3.85 1.83 3.07
N PRO A 12 -3.50 1.31 1.89
CA PRO A 12 -2.18 1.57 1.31
C PRO A 12 -2.01 3.04 0.92
N ALA A 13 -3.03 3.62 0.30
CA ALA A 13 -3.02 5.03 -0.10
C ALA A 13 -2.82 5.96 1.12
N PHE A 14 -3.57 5.71 2.19
CA PHE A 14 -3.50 6.47 3.43
C PHE A 14 -2.11 6.35 4.07
N ALA A 15 -1.55 5.15 4.16
CA ALA A 15 -0.22 4.95 4.72
C ALA A 15 0.86 5.67 3.89
N MET A 16 0.80 5.55 2.57
CA MET A 16 1.72 6.23 1.65
C MET A 16 1.64 7.75 1.81
N PHE A 17 0.45 8.34 1.77
CA PHE A 17 0.29 9.79 1.93
C PHE A 17 0.71 10.27 3.31
N SER A 18 0.30 9.58 4.37
CA SER A 18 0.57 10.01 5.74
C SER A 18 2.05 9.99 6.04
N ILE A 19 2.74 8.88 5.75
CA ILE A 19 4.17 8.77 6.02
C ILE A 19 4.95 9.76 5.16
N SER A 20 4.65 9.85 3.86
CA SER A 20 5.32 10.80 2.98
C SER A 20 5.16 12.23 3.47
N ALA A 21 3.93 12.66 3.78
CA ALA A 21 3.67 14.00 4.30
C ALA A 21 4.41 14.26 5.61
N LEU A 22 4.32 13.34 6.58
CA LEU A 22 5.02 13.48 7.87
C LEU A 22 6.53 13.61 7.69
N THR A 23 7.13 12.80 6.81
CA THR A 23 8.57 12.88 6.52
C THR A 23 8.96 14.18 5.80
N MET A 24 8.11 14.71 4.93
CA MET A 24 8.34 16.00 4.25
C MET A 24 8.25 17.19 5.21
N PHE A 25 7.40 17.12 6.22
CA PHE A 25 7.26 18.16 7.25
C PHE A 25 8.25 18.00 8.41
N GLY A 26 9.18 17.05 8.34
CA GLY A 26 10.21 16.86 9.37
C GLY A 26 9.69 16.29 10.69
N ALA A 27 8.57 15.56 10.67
CA ALA A 27 7.90 15.09 11.89
C ALA A 27 8.73 14.13 12.75
N PHE A 28 9.80 13.54 12.20
CA PHE A 28 10.60 12.53 12.87
C PHE A 28 12.02 12.97 13.24
N GLY A 29 12.30 14.27 13.23
CA GLY A 29 13.59 14.83 13.65
C GLY A 29 14.40 15.40 12.48
N THR A 30 15.68 15.01 12.41
CA THR A 30 16.61 15.49 11.37
C THR A 30 16.27 14.97 9.99
N ASP A 31 16.78 15.61 8.93
CA ASP A 31 16.57 15.18 7.54
C ASP A 31 17.00 13.71 7.31
N LYS A 32 18.08 13.27 7.98
CA LYS A 32 18.57 11.89 7.91
C LYS A 32 17.57 10.90 8.50
N GLU A 33 16.96 11.22 9.64
CA GLU A 33 15.99 10.35 10.31
C GLU A 33 14.69 10.25 9.51
N ASN A 34 14.20 11.38 8.97
CA ASN A 34 13.03 11.40 8.10
C ASN A 34 13.25 10.56 6.83
N LEU A 35 14.42 10.69 6.20
CA LEU A 35 14.77 9.88 5.03
C LEU A 35 14.86 8.38 5.36
N ALA A 36 15.43 8.03 6.53
CA ALA A 36 15.52 6.65 6.99
C ALA A 36 14.13 6.04 7.21
N ILE A 37 13.21 6.77 7.84
CA ILE A 37 11.83 6.33 8.07
C ILE A 37 11.07 6.18 6.76
N PHE A 38 11.24 7.12 5.84
CA PHE A 38 10.65 7.05 4.51
C PHE A 38 11.14 5.80 3.75
N SER A 39 12.45 5.55 3.78
CA SER A 39 13.09 4.39 3.15
C SER A 39 12.63 3.07 3.76
N LEU A 40 12.52 3.01 5.09
CA LEU A 40 11.99 1.83 5.79
C LEU A 40 10.52 1.59 5.43
N SER A 41 9.74 2.66 5.27
CA SER A 41 8.33 2.57 4.90
C SER A 41 8.14 2.07 3.47
N LEU A 42 9.01 2.48 2.54
CA LEU A 42 9.05 1.95 1.18
C LEU A 42 9.32 0.44 1.13
N ILE A 43 10.19 -0.08 2.01
CA ILE A 43 10.62 -1.48 1.98
C ILE A 43 9.70 -2.39 2.80
N ILE A 44 9.06 -1.87 3.85
CA ILE A 44 8.32 -2.68 4.81
C ILE A 44 6.86 -2.25 4.91
N VAL A 45 6.62 -0.98 5.26
CA VAL A 45 5.27 -0.53 5.63
C VAL A 45 4.30 -0.58 4.43
N TYR A 46 4.67 0.01 3.30
CA TYR A 46 3.80 0.02 2.11
C TYR A 46 3.54 -1.41 1.61
N PRO A 47 4.56 -2.28 1.41
CA PRO A 47 4.38 -3.70 1.12
C PRO A 47 3.34 -4.40 2.01
N ILE A 48 3.45 -4.24 3.33
CA ILE A 48 2.52 -4.85 4.28
C ILE A 48 1.09 -4.34 4.07
N THR A 49 0.90 -3.04 3.85
CA THR A 49 -0.43 -2.49 3.60
C THR A 49 -1.07 -3.05 2.32
N PHE A 50 -0.29 -3.27 1.26
CA PHE A 50 -0.76 -3.90 0.02
C PHE A 50 -1.12 -5.38 0.24
N ILE A 51 -0.35 -6.13 1.05
CA ILE A 51 -0.71 -7.50 1.44
C ILE A 51 -2.04 -7.50 2.18
N ILE A 52 -2.20 -6.64 3.20
CA ILE A 52 -3.43 -6.55 3.99
C ILE A 52 -4.62 -6.21 3.08
N GLN A 53 -4.45 -5.26 2.16
CA GLN A 53 -5.50 -4.92 1.20
C GLN A 53 -5.92 -6.12 0.34
N GLY A 54 -4.95 -6.90 -0.16
CA GLY A 54 -5.20 -8.13 -0.93
C GLY A 54 -5.96 -9.18 -0.11
N VAL A 55 -5.50 -9.44 1.11
CA VAL A 55 -6.15 -10.35 2.07
C VAL A 55 -7.59 -9.90 2.36
N SER A 56 -7.80 -8.63 2.70
CA SER A 56 -9.14 -8.08 2.98
C SER A 56 -10.07 -8.21 1.77
N CYS A 57 -9.58 -7.95 0.57
CA CYS A 57 -10.38 -8.12 -0.66
C CYS A 57 -10.79 -9.59 -0.87
N ALA A 58 -9.90 -10.54 -0.58
CA ALA A 58 -10.18 -11.97 -0.69
C ALA A 58 -11.15 -12.48 0.38
N ILE A 59 -11.06 -11.99 1.63
CA ILE A 59 -11.95 -12.40 2.74
C ILE A 59 -13.38 -11.89 2.51
N HIS A 60 -13.53 -10.63 2.11
CA HIS A 60 -14.84 -9.98 2.02
C HIS A 60 -15.43 -9.95 0.61
N HIS A 61 -14.79 -10.60 -0.37
CA HIS A 61 -15.19 -10.58 -1.79
C HIS A 61 -15.35 -9.16 -2.33
N TYR A 62 -14.50 -8.25 -1.88
CA TYR A 62 -14.50 -6.89 -2.40
C TYR A 62 -13.92 -6.87 -3.81
N SER A 63 -14.46 -5.99 -4.67
CA SER A 63 -13.92 -5.80 -6.01
C SER A 63 -12.47 -5.32 -5.92
N VAL A 64 -11.58 -5.98 -6.66
CA VAL A 64 -10.14 -5.75 -6.65
C VAL A 64 -9.76 -4.51 -7.45
N ILE A 65 -10.49 -4.23 -8.54
CA ILE A 65 -10.24 -3.09 -9.44
C ILE A 65 -10.19 -1.74 -8.68
N PRO A 66 -11.21 -1.36 -7.88
CA PRO A 66 -11.16 -0.10 -7.15
C PRO A 66 -10.07 -0.07 -6.08
N ALA A 67 -9.76 -1.20 -5.43
CA ALA A 67 -8.70 -1.27 -4.42
C ALA A 67 -7.31 -1.00 -5.03
N ILE A 68 -7.02 -1.65 -6.15
CA ILE A 68 -5.79 -1.44 -6.92
C ILE A 68 -5.75 -0.01 -7.47
N GLY A 69 -6.85 0.47 -8.05
CA GLY A 69 -6.92 1.81 -8.66
C GLY A 69 -6.58 2.92 -7.67
N ILE A 70 -7.18 2.91 -6.47
CA ILE A 70 -6.92 3.91 -5.43
C ILE A 70 -5.44 3.88 -5.00
N SER A 71 -4.90 2.67 -4.76
CA SER A 71 -3.52 2.50 -4.29
C SER A 71 -2.49 2.86 -5.37
N LEU A 72 -2.81 2.57 -6.64
CA LEU A 72 -2.00 2.93 -7.80
C LEU A 72 -1.92 4.45 -7.98
N ILE A 73 -3.06 5.14 -7.86
CA ILE A 73 -3.08 6.61 -7.95
C ILE A 73 -2.23 7.22 -6.84
N ALA A 74 -2.35 6.73 -5.61
CA ALA A 74 -1.53 7.19 -4.48
C ALA A 74 -0.04 6.94 -4.72
N PHE A 75 0.31 5.74 -5.22
CA PHE A 75 1.69 5.41 -5.61
C PHE A 75 2.23 6.39 -6.66
N ILE A 76 1.48 6.64 -7.74
CA ILE A 76 1.89 7.57 -8.80
C ILE A 76 2.14 8.96 -8.23
N ILE A 77 1.22 9.48 -7.41
CA ILE A 77 1.36 10.82 -6.81
C ILE A 77 2.63 10.89 -5.96
N ILE A 78 2.83 9.96 -5.02
CA ILE A 78 4.01 9.98 -4.15
C ILE A 78 5.31 9.83 -4.93
N PHE A 79 5.37 8.89 -5.87
CA PHE A 79 6.63 8.57 -6.55
C PHE A 79 7.03 9.59 -7.62
N PHE A 80 6.06 10.26 -8.26
CA PHE A 80 6.36 11.34 -9.21
C PHE A 80 6.60 12.69 -8.52
N VAL A 81 5.91 12.97 -7.40
CA VAL A 81 5.98 14.29 -6.74
C VAL A 81 7.09 14.33 -5.69
N VAL A 82 7.32 13.25 -4.93
CA VAL A 82 8.19 13.27 -3.75
C VAL A 82 9.59 12.71 -4.03
N ILE A 83 9.69 11.56 -4.68
CA ILE A 83 10.97 10.82 -4.76
C ILE A 83 11.83 11.27 -5.95
N GLY A 84 11.23 11.77 -7.03
CA GLY A 84 11.95 12.24 -8.22
C GLY A 84 12.84 11.17 -8.86
N GLY A 85 12.31 10.41 -9.84
CA GLY A 85 13.10 9.41 -10.58
C GLY A 85 12.27 8.18 -10.97
N ASN A 86 12.87 7.29 -11.77
CA ASN A 86 12.20 6.06 -12.19
C ASN A 86 12.27 4.98 -11.10
N ASN A 87 11.28 4.99 -10.22
CA ASN A 87 11.15 4.06 -9.09
C ASN A 87 9.98 3.08 -9.26
N THR A 88 9.64 2.78 -10.52
CA THR A 88 8.55 1.87 -10.90
C THR A 88 8.69 0.46 -10.34
N ILE A 89 9.92 0.03 -10.00
CA ILE A 89 10.19 -1.28 -9.40
C ILE A 89 9.45 -1.50 -8.07
N TYR A 90 9.27 -0.45 -7.27
CA TYR A 90 8.51 -0.53 -6.03
C TYR A 90 7.03 -0.79 -6.29
N GLY A 91 6.47 -0.18 -7.33
CA GLY A 91 5.08 -0.40 -7.73
C GLY A 91 4.84 -1.86 -8.12
N VAL A 92 5.72 -2.43 -8.95
CA VAL A 92 5.67 -3.84 -9.34
C VAL A 92 5.75 -4.75 -8.10
N TYR A 93 6.68 -4.45 -7.20
CA TYR A 93 6.84 -5.19 -5.94
C TYR A 93 5.57 -5.14 -5.07
N TYR A 94 4.94 -3.97 -4.91
CA TYR A 94 3.73 -3.80 -4.11
C TYR A 94 2.53 -4.54 -4.71
N PHE A 95 2.34 -4.48 -6.03
CA PHE A 95 1.26 -5.21 -6.70
C PHE A 95 1.46 -6.72 -6.70
N ALA A 96 2.70 -7.19 -6.79
CA ALA A 96 3.00 -8.62 -6.64
C ALA A 96 2.60 -9.12 -5.24
N LEU A 97 2.90 -8.34 -4.20
CA LEU A 97 2.52 -8.67 -2.82
C LEU A 97 1.01 -8.59 -2.57
N PHE A 98 0.32 -7.60 -3.15
CA PHE A 98 -1.14 -7.57 -3.16
C PHE A 98 -1.70 -8.85 -3.80
N GLY A 99 -1.18 -9.23 -4.96
CA GLY A 99 -1.59 -10.43 -5.69
C GLY A 99 -1.36 -11.71 -4.88
N ALA A 100 -0.20 -11.81 -4.22
CA ALA A 100 0.10 -12.91 -3.31
C ALA A 100 -0.88 -12.97 -2.13
N GLY A 101 -1.11 -11.84 -1.45
CA GLY A 101 -2.05 -11.74 -0.33
C GLY A 101 -3.48 -12.13 -0.73
N TYR A 102 -3.96 -11.65 -1.88
CA TYR A 102 -5.26 -12.01 -2.42
C TYR A 102 -5.33 -13.49 -2.82
N GLY A 103 -4.38 -13.94 -3.64
CA GLY A 103 -4.38 -15.29 -4.23
C GLY A 103 -4.26 -16.39 -3.19
N ILE A 104 -3.30 -16.27 -2.26
CA ILE A 104 -3.10 -17.24 -1.17
C ILE A 104 -4.37 -17.32 -0.31
N THR A 105 -4.91 -16.17 0.10
CA THR A 105 -6.12 -16.13 0.94
C THR A 105 -7.33 -16.72 0.23
N TYR A 106 -7.50 -16.41 -1.06
CA TYR A 106 -8.59 -16.96 -1.86
C TYR A 106 -8.49 -18.49 -1.99
N MET A 107 -7.29 -19.03 -2.26
CA MET A 107 -7.05 -20.47 -2.34
C MET A 107 -7.32 -21.17 -1.00
N LEU A 108 -6.80 -20.65 0.11
CA LEU A 108 -7.01 -21.22 1.45
C LEU A 108 -8.49 -21.28 1.82
N ARG A 109 -9.27 -20.26 1.45
CA ARG A 109 -10.73 -20.26 1.71
C ARG A 109 -11.46 -21.27 0.84
N ARG A 110 -11.01 -21.49 -0.40
CA ARG A 110 -11.60 -22.50 -1.29
C ARG A 110 -11.33 -23.93 -0.81
N MET A 111 -10.19 -24.17 -0.17
CA MET A 111 -9.85 -25.49 0.39
C MET A 111 -10.62 -25.83 1.68
N LYS A 112 -11.13 -24.82 2.40
CA LYS A 112 -11.94 -25.00 3.63
C LYS A 112 -13.44 -25.18 3.36
N LYS A 113 -13.89 -24.95 2.13
CA LYS A 113 -15.27 -25.21 1.69
C LYS A 113 -15.33 -26.57 1.02
#